data_AF-A0A1R4G3L5-F1
#
_entry.id   AF-A0A1R4G3L5-F1
#
_cell.length_a   1.000
_cell.length_b   1.000
_cell.length_c   1.000
_cell.angle_alpha   90.00
_cell.angle_beta   90.00
_cell.angle_gamma   90.00
#
_symmetry.space_group_name_H-M   'P 1'
#
loop_
_entity.id
_entity.type
_entity.pdbx_description
1 polymer ?
#
loop_
_entity_poly.entity_id
_entity_poly.type
_entity_poly.pdbx_seq_one_letter_code
_entity_poly.pdbx_strand_id
1 'polypeptide(L)'
;MTQHSPYRIPFTVDISGDTIELTNASDEWLPWVNIDVVSNDLMAPVAPGEMPPRHCVRFPAGTLAHSPAAALQVTWLRESGDGPYVWRAVL
;
A
#
# COMPACT_ATOMS: atom_id res chain seq x y z
N MET A 1 -9.49 0.59 29.70
CA MET A 1 -9.20 -0.54 28.79
C MET A 1 -9.36 -0.02 27.38
N THR A 2 -8.25 0.33 26.72
CA THR A 2 -8.28 0.75 25.31
C THR A 2 -8.44 -0.51 24.48
N GLN A 3 -9.65 -0.73 23.97
CA GLN A 3 -9.95 -1.82 23.06
C GLN A 3 -9.20 -1.52 21.75
N HIS A 4 -8.08 -2.20 21.50
CA HIS A 4 -7.42 -2.15 20.20
C HIS A 4 -8.38 -2.78 19.18
N SER A 5 -8.97 -1.96 18.31
CA SER A 5 -9.79 -2.44 17.19
C SER A 5 -9.02 -3.51 16.41
N PRO A 6 -9.68 -4.59 15.96
CA PRO A 6 -9.05 -5.54 15.06
C PRO A 6 -8.58 -4.78 13.83
N TYR A 7 -7.27 -4.81 13.62
CA TYR A 7 -6.58 -4.04 12.59
C TYR A 7 -7.21 -4.31 11.22
N ARG A 8 -7.81 -3.26 10.63
CA ARG A 8 -8.32 -3.29 9.26
C ARG A 8 -7.27 -2.66 8.34
N ILE A 9 -6.92 -3.39 7.29
CA ILE A 9 -6.08 -2.88 6.20
C ILE A 9 -6.89 -1.77 5.50
N PRO A 10 -6.39 -0.53 5.44
CA PRO A 10 -7.14 0.62 4.93
C PRO A 10 -7.06 0.76 3.41
N PHE A 11 -6.53 -0.25 2.71
CA PHE A 11 -6.22 -0.14 1.29
C PHE A 11 -7.02 -1.12 0.43
N THR A 12 -7.37 -0.66 -0.77
CA THR A 12 -7.81 -1.50 -1.88
C THR A 12 -6.83 -1.36 -3.04
N VAL A 13 -6.65 -2.44 -3.78
CA VAL A 13 -5.82 -2.48 -4.99
C VAL A 13 -6.71 -2.87 -6.15
N ASP A 14 -6.65 -2.10 -7.23
CA ASP A 14 -7.22 -2.45 -8.53
C ASP A 14 -6.13 -2.51 -9.58
N ILE A 15 -6.23 -3.48 -10.49
CA ILE A 15 -5.27 -3.71 -11.57
C ILE A 15 -6.03 -3.71 -12.88
N SER A 16 -5.77 -2.69 -13.70
CA SER A 16 -6.45 -2.51 -14.98
C SER A 16 -5.43 -2.27 -16.08
N GLY A 17 -5.29 -3.27 -16.97
CA GLY A 17 -4.30 -3.27 -18.04
C GLY A 17 -2.88 -3.18 -17.48
N ASP A 18 -2.18 -2.08 -17.79
CA ASP A 18 -0.80 -1.81 -17.35
C ASP A 18 -0.74 -0.79 -16.20
N THR A 19 -1.83 -0.63 -15.43
CA THR A 19 -1.88 0.32 -14.31
C THR A 19 -2.38 -0.36 -13.05
N ILE A 20 -1.69 -0.10 -11.95
CA ILE A 20 -2.11 -0.46 -10.60
C ILE A 20 -2.60 0.80 -9.91
N GLU A 21 -3.76 0.72 -9.30
CA GLU A 21 -4.31 1.78 -8.45
C GLU A 21 -4.37 1.28 -7.00
N LEU A 22 -3.65 1.95 -6.12
CA LEU A 22 -3.77 1.78 -4.67
C LEU A 22 -4.62 2.91 -4.11
N THR A 23 -5.68 2.58 -3.40
CA THR A 23 -6.61 3.56 -2.82
C THR A 23 -6.68 3.41 -1.31
N ASN A 24 -6.60 4.52 -0.58
CA ASN A 24 -6.95 4.57 0.85
C ASN A 24 -8.49 4.48 0.98
N ALA A 25 -8.98 3.28 1.26
CA ALA A 25 -10.38 2.96 1.44
C ALA A 25 -10.89 3.23 2.88
N SER A 26 -10.03 3.68 3.78
CA SER A 26 -10.44 4.13 5.11
C SER A 26 -10.91 5.58 5.10
N ASP A 27 -11.52 5.98 6.22
CA ASP A 27 -11.87 7.38 6.49
C ASP A 27 -10.76 8.10 7.30
N GLU A 28 -9.59 7.47 7.43
CA GLU A 28 -8.43 7.99 8.16
C GLU A 28 -7.43 8.64 7.19
N TRP A 29 -6.83 9.76 7.62
CA TRP A 29 -5.67 10.31 6.94
C TRP A 29 -4.41 9.57 7.35
N LEU A 30 -3.66 9.07 6.36
CA LEU A 30 -2.42 8.36 6.60
C LEU A 30 -1.25 9.32 6.29
N PRO A 31 -0.59 9.88 7.31
CA PRO A 31 0.44 10.93 7.12
C PRO A 31 1.74 10.37 6.51
N TRP A 32 1.88 9.05 6.45
CA TRP A 32 3.04 8.43 5.84
C TRP A 32 2.65 7.05 5.32
N VAL A 33 2.84 6.85 4.01
CA VAL A 33 2.65 5.59 3.30
C VAL A 33 3.84 5.40 2.38
N ASN A 34 4.49 4.24 2.44
CA ASN A 34 5.49 3.79 1.49
C ASN A 34 4.94 2.60 0.71
N ILE A 35 5.09 2.64 -0.60
CA ILE A 35 4.64 1.59 -1.51
C ILE A 35 5.86 1.00 -2.20
N ASP A 36 6.05 -0.32 -2.06
CA ASP A 36 7.15 -1.06 -2.65
C ASP A 36 6.62 -2.22 -3.49
N VAL A 37 7.20 -2.44 -4.67
CA VAL A 37 7.07 -3.71 -5.39
C VAL A 37 8.20 -4.61 -4.93
N VAL A 38 7.86 -5.78 -4.39
CA VAL A 38 8.82 -6.74 -3.84
C VAL A 38 8.72 -8.05 -4.63
N SER A 39 9.85 -8.52 -5.15
CA SER A 39 10.02 -9.90 -5.63
C SER A 39 11.29 -10.50 -5.03
N ASN A 40 11.57 -11.78 -5.31
CA ASN A 40 12.74 -12.47 -4.73
C ASN A 40 14.07 -11.74 -4.95
N ASP A 41 14.19 -10.99 -6.05
CA ASP A 41 15.45 -10.34 -6.46
C ASP A 41 15.33 -8.82 -6.65
N LEU A 42 14.16 -8.22 -6.37
CA LEU A 42 13.91 -6.80 -6.63
C LEU A 42 13.05 -6.17 -5.55
N MET A 43 13.48 -5.00 -5.07
CA MET A 43 12.66 -4.06 -4.32
C MET A 43 12.67 -2.72 -5.05
N ALA A 44 11.53 -2.31 -5.59
CA ALA A 44 11.38 -1.05 -6.31
C ALA A 44 10.42 -0.13 -5.54
N PRO A 45 10.89 0.98 -4.95
CA PRO A 45 10.01 1.95 -4.32
C PRO A 45 9.18 2.66 -5.38
N VAL A 46 7.88 2.77 -5.13
CA VAL A 46 6.92 3.40 -6.05
C VAL A 46 6.61 4.82 -5.59
N ALA A 47 6.22 4.98 -4.33
CA ALA A 47 5.87 6.29 -3.78
C ALA A 47 5.90 6.29 -2.25
N PRO A 48 6.68 7.19 -1.65
CA PRO A 48 6.44 7.66 -0.29
C PRO A 48 5.50 8.88 -0.33
N GLY A 49 4.54 8.95 0.58
CA GLY A 49 3.69 10.14 0.70
C GLY A 49 2.55 10.02 1.69
N GLU A 50 1.78 11.10 1.77
CA GLU A 50 0.54 11.16 2.54
C GLU A 50 -0.62 10.61 1.71
N MET A 51 -1.54 9.86 2.33
CA MET A 51 -2.77 9.40 1.69
C MET A 51 -3.99 9.82 2.51
N PRO A 52 -4.63 10.96 2.16
CA PRO A 52 -5.96 11.31 2.67
C PRO A 52 -7.00 10.22 2.42
N PRO A 53 -8.14 10.26 3.13
CA PRO A 53 -9.27 9.38 2.83
C PRO A 53 -9.63 9.43 1.35
N ARG A 54 -9.85 8.26 0.74
CA ARG A 54 -10.20 8.10 -0.69
C ARG A 54 -9.13 8.55 -1.69
N HIS A 55 -7.95 8.96 -1.22
CA HIS A 55 -6.84 9.27 -2.12
C HIS A 55 -6.36 8.01 -2.85
N CYS A 56 -6.00 8.17 -4.12
CA CYS A 56 -5.51 7.10 -4.98
C CYS A 56 -4.13 7.43 -5.54
N VAL A 57 -3.26 6.42 -5.58
CA VAL A 57 -1.95 6.48 -6.23
C VAL A 57 -1.95 5.48 -7.36
N ARG A 58 -1.51 5.93 -8.54
CA ARG A 58 -1.42 5.11 -9.75
C ARG A 58 0.02 4.96 -10.19
N PHE A 59 0.38 3.75 -10.57
CA PHE A 59 1.72 3.46 -11.09
C PHE A 59 1.68 2.33 -12.12
N PRO A 60 2.68 2.27 -13.03
CA PRO A 60 2.70 1.27 -14.09
C PRO A 60 2.80 -0.15 -13.54
N ALA A 61 2.04 -1.09 -14.11
CA ALA A 61 2.16 -2.51 -13.80
C ALA A 61 3.38 -3.16 -14.46
N GLY A 62 4.01 -2.49 -15.43
CA GLY A 62 5.27 -2.92 -16.05
C GLY A 62 6.38 -3.23 -15.03
N THR A 63 6.36 -2.62 -13.84
CA THR A 63 7.28 -2.97 -12.73
C THR A 63 7.04 -4.38 -12.17
N LEU A 64 5.83 -4.93 -12.34
CA LEU A 64 5.43 -6.29 -11.96
C LEU A 64 5.65 -7.31 -13.08
N ALA A 65 5.53 -6.89 -14.34
CA ALA A 65 5.52 -7.78 -15.51
C ALA A 65 6.81 -8.63 -15.65
N HIS A 66 7.88 -8.24 -14.96
CA HIS A 66 9.16 -8.96 -14.95
C HIS A 66 9.30 -10.02 -13.84
N SER A 67 8.35 -10.13 -12.91
CA SER A 67 8.44 -11.13 -11.85
C SER A 67 7.07 -11.73 -11.47
N PRO A 68 6.80 -13.00 -11.81
CA PRO A 68 5.54 -13.69 -11.48
C PRO A 68 5.36 -13.96 -9.97
N ALA A 69 6.34 -13.60 -9.14
CA ALA A 69 6.28 -13.65 -7.68
C ALA A 69 6.27 -12.25 -7.05
N ALA A 70 5.99 -11.19 -7.83
CA ALA A 70 5.92 -9.84 -7.32
C ALA A 70 4.71 -9.66 -6.38
N ALA A 71 4.94 -8.95 -5.28
CA ALA A 71 3.92 -8.52 -4.34
C ALA A 71 3.99 -7.01 -4.15
N LEU A 72 2.83 -6.39 -3.92
CA LEU A 72 2.75 -5.00 -3.49
C LEU A 72 2.87 -4.99 -1.98
N GLN A 73 3.91 -4.37 -1.46
CA GLN A 73 4.06 -4.10 -0.04
C GLN A 73 3.70 -2.64 0.23
N VAL A 74 2.78 -2.43 1.16
CA VAL A 74 2.41 -1.11 1.64
C VAL A 74 2.79 -1.01 3.11
N THR A 75 3.62 -0.04 3.45
CA THR A 75 3.98 0.29 4.84
C THR A 75 3.39 1.65 5.18
N TRP A 76 2.75 1.82 6.33
CA TRP A 76 2.17 3.12 6.69
C TRP A 76 2.17 3.40 8.19
N LEU A 77 2.02 4.67 8.54
CA LEU A 77 1.78 5.13 9.90
C LEU A 77 0.35 5.64 10.01
N ARG A 78 -0.25 5.38 11.18
CA ARG A 78 -1.51 6.00 11.60
C ARG A 78 -1.22 7.26 12.41
N GLU A 79 -2.17 8.18 12.45
CA GLU A 79 -2.05 9.40 13.26
C GLU A 79 -1.89 9.09 14.76
N SER A 80 -2.44 7.96 15.23
CA SER A 80 -2.30 7.51 16.62
C SER A 80 -0.85 7.18 17.03
N GLY A 81 0.06 6.99 16.07
CA GLY A 81 1.47 6.69 16.34
C GLY A 81 1.75 5.25 16.78
N ASP A 82 0.78 4.34 16.72
CA ASP A 82 0.86 2.94 17.17
C ASP A 82 1.82 2.03 16.35
N GLY A 83 2.69 2.63 15.53
CA GLY A 83 3.78 1.95 14.81
C GLY A 83 3.59 1.89 13.29
N PRO A 84 4.65 1.51 12.56
CA PRO A 84 4.55 1.24 11.14
C PRO A 84 3.82 -0.09 10.91
N TYR A 85 2.72 -0.01 10.19
CA TYR A 85 1.91 -1.13 9.75
C TYR A 85 2.39 -1.61 8.39
N VAL A 86 2.31 -2.91 8.14
CA VAL A 86 2.71 -3.52 6.86
C VAL A 86 1.59 -4.39 6.34
N TRP A 87 1.27 -4.23 5.06
CA TRP A 87 0.37 -5.11 4.32
C TRP A 87 1.00 -5.54 3.01
N ARG A 88 0.68 -6.76 2.57
CA ARG A 88 1.12 -7.31 1.29
C ARG A 88 -0.06 -7.84 0.50
N ALA A 89 -0.14 -7.43 -0.76
CA ALA A 89 -1.04 -8.00 -1.76
C ALA A 89 -0.24 -8.78 -2.79
N VAL A 90 -0.65 -10.02 -3.05
CA VAL A 90 -0.17 -10.76 -4.22
C VAL A 90 -0.88 -10.17 -5.43
N LEU A 91 -0.12 -9.80 -6.46
CA LEU A 91 -0.61 -9.13 -7.67
C LEU A 91 -0.83 -10.12 -8.81
#